data_AF-A0A7X2TFZ7-F1
#
_entry.id   AF-A0A7X2TFZ7-F1
#
_cell.length_a   1.000
_cell.length_b   1.000
_cell.length_c   1.000
_cell.angle_alpha   90.00
_cell.angle_beta   90.00
_cell.angle_gamma   90.00
#
_symmetry.space_group_name_H-M   'P 1'
#
loop_
_entity.id
_entity.type
_entity.pdbx_description
1 polymer ?
#
loop_
_entity_poly.entity_id
_entity_poly.type
_entity_poly.pdbx_seq_one_letter_code
_entity_poly.pdbx_strand_id
1 'polypeptide(L)'
;MVLGERRAIMDTLKDYLLWHRNIPLAEDTFSDTDHFMLAADTERSGRLVLRNYEDHFDEKHACQFGAVEIVLNERCPYLSFRGTDTSIAE
;
A
#
# COMPACT_ATOMS: atom_id res chain seq x y z
N MET A 1 -11.33 38.58 10.52
CA MET A 1 -10.13 38.45 9.65
C MET A 1 -9.09 37.69 10.45
N VAL A 2 -9.09 36.36 10.32
CA VAL A 2 -8.05 35.47 10.84
C VAL A 2 -7.53 34.69 9.63
N LEU A 3 -6.21 34.69 9.48
CA LEU A 3 -5.46 34.15 8.36
C LEU A 3 -5.72 32.65 8.16
N GLY A 4 -6.07 32.28 6.93
CA GLY A 4 -5.33 31.29 6.15
C GLY A 4 -5.12 29.90 6.74
N GLU A 5 -6.15 29.06 6.76
CA GLU A 5 -5.94 27.62 6.66
C GLU A 5 -5.93 27.23 5.17
N ARG A 6 -4.75 27.35 4.54
CA ARG A 6 -4.46 26.46 3.42
C ARG A 6 -4.46 25.07 4.01
N ARG A 7 -5.51 24.28 3.74
CA ARG A 7 -5.45 22.83 3.82
C ARG A 7 -4.20 22.43 3.02
N ALA A 8 -3.12 22.08 3.69
CA ALA A 8 -1.88 21.72 3.02
C ALA A 8 -2.23 20.59 2.06
N ILE A 9 -2.07 20.84 0.77
CA ILE A 9 -2.26 19.81 -0.23
C ILE A 9 -1.10 18.83 0.03
N MET A 10 -1.41 17.60 0.42
CA MET A 10 -0.41 16.54 0.60
C MET A 10 0.10 16.14 -0.78
N ASP A 11 1.02 16.93 -1.33
CA ASP A 11 1.53 16.79 -2.69
C ASP A 11 2.73 15.83 -2.75
N THR A 12 3.47 15.66 -1.65
CA THR A 12 4.66 14.82 -1.60
C THR A 12 4.66 13.88 -0.40
N LEU A 13 5.46 12.79 -0.51
CA LEU A 13 5.74 11.90 0.60
C LEU A 13 6.32 12.65 1.82
N LYS A 14 7.15 13.67 1.58
CA LYS A 14 7.69 14.49 2.67
C LYS A 14 6.58 15.23 3.42
N ASP A 15 5.56 15.72 2.73
CA ASP A 15 4.43 16.41 3.36
C ASP A 15 3.63 15.44 4.24
N TYR A 16 3.43 14.21 3.76
CA TYR A 16 2.77 13.14 4.51
C TYR A 16 3.53 12.77 5.78
N LEU A 17 4.84 12.49 5.68
CA LEU A 17 5.65 12.13 6.84
C LEU A 17 5.80 13.30 7.83
N LEU A 18 5.82 14.54 7.33
CA LEU A 18 5.88 15.75 8.17
C LEU A 18 4.57 16.02 8.91
N TRP A 19 3.44 15.60 8.35
CA TRP A 19 2.16 15.61 9.04
C TRP A 19 2.11 14.47 10.08
N HIS A 20 2.43 13.24 9.68
CA HIS A 20 2.31 12.07 10.56
C HIS A 20 3.26 12.13 11.78
N ARG A 21 4.47 12.70 11.63
CA ARG A 21 5.39 12.91 12.77
C ARG A 21 4.81 13.79 13.90
N ASN A 22 3.76 14.56 13.62
CA ASN A 22 3.11 15.42 14.61
C ASN A 22 1.95 14.71 15.33
N ILE A 23 1.64 13.47 14.95
CA ILE A 23 0.66 12.61 15.63
C ILE A 23 1.43 11.68 16.58
N PRO A 24 1.09 11.65 17.88
CA PRO A 24 1.70 10.71 18.81
C PRO A 24 1.44 9.25 18.40
N LEU A 25 2.44 8.38 18.49
CA LEU A 25 2.28 6.94 18.20
C LEU A 25 1.23 6.23 19.05
N ALA A 26 0.91 6.78 20.23
CA ALA A 26 -0.14 6.27 21.10
C ALA A 26 -1.56 6.64 20.62
N GLU A 27 -1.67 7.65 19.75
CA GLU A 27 -2.92 8.13 19.17
C GLU A 27 -3.14 7.50 17.78
N ASP A 28 -2.09 7.41 16.98
CA ASP A 28 -2.10 6.69 15.71
C ASP A 28 -0.79 5.91 15.54
N THR A 29 -0.90 4.59 15.56
CA THR A 29 0.23 3.69 15.32
C THR A 29 0.55 3.65 13.84
N PHE A 30 1.82 3.40 13.50
CA PHE A 30 2.26 3.22 12.10
C PHE A 30 1.32 2.28 11.32
N SER A 31 0.58 2.85 10.39
CA SER A 31 -0.39 2.15 9.56
C SER A 31 0.29 1.44 8.38
N ASP A 32 -0.47 0.63 7.65
CA ASP A 32 -0.01 0.06 6.38
C ASP A 32 0.32 1.16 5.36
N THR A 33 -0.40 2.28 5.41
CA THR A 33 -0.16 3.42 4.52
C THR A 33 1.22 4.02 4.79
N ASP A 34 1.60 4.20 6.06
CA ASP A 34 2.94 4.68 6.43
C ASP A 34 4.04 3.75 5.95
N HIS A 35 3.82 2.43 6.06
CA HIS A 35 4.76 1.44 5.55
C HIS A 35 4.93 1.53 4.04
N PHE A 36 3.84 1.63 3.27
CA PHE A 36 3.92 1.77 1.82
C PHE A 36 4.58 3.07 1.40
N MET A 37 4.26 4.17 2.09
CA MET A 37 4.82 5.49 1.84
C MET A 37 6.34 5.52 2.11
N LEU A 38 6.80 4.93 3.23
CA LEU A 38 8.23 4.78 3.50
C LEU A 38 8.93 3.82 2.51
N ALA A 39 8.29 2.71 2.17
CA ALA A 39 8.83 1.76 1.21
C ALA A 39 9.00 2.41 -0.18
N ALA A 40 8.06 3.26 -0.58
CA ALA A 40 8.10 3.98 -1.85
C ALA A 40 9.28 4.97 -1.95
N ASP A 41 9.85 5.44 -0.83
CA ASP A 41 11.01 6.34 -0.83
C ASP A 41 12.34 5.61 -1.05
N THR A 42 12.37 4.28 -0.89
CA THR A 42 13.63 3.53 -0.99
C THR A 42 13.95 3.19 -2.44
N GLU A 43 15.24 3.04 -2.75
CA GLU A 43 15.65 2.63 -4.10
C GLU A 43 15.10 1.24 -4.49
N ARG A 44 15.01 0.32 -3.52
CA ARG A 44 14.62 -1.07 -3.76
C ARG A 44 13.13 -1.22 -4.05
N SER A 45 12.26 -0.56 -3.28
CA SER A 45 10.80 -0.71 -3.40
C SER A 45 10.11 0.47 -4.08
N GLY A 46 10.73 1.66 -4.13
CA GLY A 46 10.18 2.84 -4.79
C GLY A 46 10.06 2.76 -6.31
N ARG A 47 10.70 1.76 -6.92
CA ARG A 47 10.60 1.46 -8.36
C ARG A 47 9.62 0.33 -8.67
N LEU A 48 9.05 -0.33 -7.66
CA LEU A 48 8.08 -1.39 -7.86
C LEU A 48 6.76 -0.80 -8.34
N VAL A 49 6.17 -1.42 -9.36
CA VAL A 49 4.81 -1.11 -9.77
C VAL A 49 3.90 -2.25 -9.37
N LEU A 50 2.88 -1.94 -8.58
CA LEU A 50 1.79 -2.86 -8.26
C LEU A 50 0.64 -2.61 -9.24
N ARG A 51 0.18 -3.65 -9.92
CA ARG A 51 -0.96 -3.56 -10.85
C ARG A 51 -1.77 -4.84 -10.86
N ASN A 52 -2.91 -4.82 -11.55
CA ASN A 52 -3.79 -5.98 -11.73
C ASN A 52 -4.13 -6.64 -10.38
N TYR A 53 -4.43 -5.81 -9.38
CA TYR A 53 -4.85 -6.29 -8.07
C TYR A 53 -6.28 -6.81 -8.15
N GLU A 54 -6.47 -8.05 -7.71
CA GLU A 54 -7.77 -8.70 -7.57
C GLU A 54 -7.91 -9.21 -6.13
N ASP A 55 -9.08 -9.03 -5.53
CA ASP A 55 -9.43 -9.60 -4.23
C ASP A 55 -10.84 -10.16 -4.32
N HIS A 56 -10.95 -11.45 -4.06
CA HIS A 56 -12.18 -12.20 -4.12
C HIS A 56 -12.44 -12.82 -2.75
N PHE A 57 -13.60 -12.48 -2.19
CA PHE A 57 -14.08 -13.04 -0.94
C PHE A 57 -15.44 -13.69 -1.17
N ASP A 58 -15.50 -15.00 -0.96
CA ASP A 58 -16.73 -15.77 -1.01
C ASP A 58 -17.02 -16.36 0.37
N GLU A 59 -17.90 -15.70 1.11
CA GLU A 59 -18.32 -16.11 2.44
C GLU A 59 -19.01 -17.48 2.44
N LYS A 60 -19.76 -17.81 1.37
CA LYS A 60 -20.53 -19.07 1.29
C LYS A 60 -19.61 -20.28 1.21
N HIS A 61 -18.49 -20.12 0.51
CA HIS A 61 -17.50 -21.17 0.35
C HIS A 61 -16.30 -21.01 1.31
N ALA A 62 -16.36 -20.04 2.24
CA ALA A 62 -15.25 -19.66 3.11
C ALA A 62 -13.92 -19.50 2.35
N CYS A 63 -14.01 -18.99 1.13
CA CYS A 63 -12.89 -18.85 0.21
C CYS A 63 -12.43 -17.40 0.16
N GLN A 64 -11.14 -17.19 0.38
CA GLN A 64 -10.49 -15.91 0.16
C GLN A 64 -9.37 -16.11 -0.84
N PHE A 65 -9.31 -15.26 -1.86
CA PHE A 65 -8.25 -15.24 -2.84
C PHE A 65 -7.88 -13.79 -3.16
N GLY A 66 -6.60 -13.47 -3.13
CA GLY A 66 -6.11 -12.17 -3.58
C GLY A 66 -4.86 -12.33 -4.43
N ALA A 67 -4.75 -11.56 -5.50
CA ALA A 67 -3.60 -11.57 -6.39
C ALA A 67 -3.15 -10.15 -6.73
N VAL A 68 -1.85 -9.95 -6.90
CA VAL A 68 -1.28 -8.69 -7.38
C VAL A 68 -0.07 -8.98 -8.27
N GLU A 69 0.03 -8.25 -9.37
CA GLU A 69 1.23 -8.25 -10.19
C GLU A 69 2.21 -7.20 -9.65
N ILE A 70 3.42 -7.63 -9.33
CA ILE A 70 4.54 -6.81 -8.85
C ILE A 70 5.57 -6.74 -9.97
N VAL A 71 5.73 -5.56 -10.57
CA VAL A 71 6.71 -5.32 -11.63
C VAL A 71 7.99 -4.76 -10.99
N LEU A 72 9.05 -5.56 -10.99
CA LEU A 72 10.38 -5.16 -10.50
C LEU A 72 11.12 -4.27 -11.51
N ASN A 73 10.95 -4.59 -12.79
CA ASN A 73 11.39 -3.84 -13.96
C ASN A 73 10.58 -4.33 -15.18
N GLU A 74 10.64 -3.64 -16.32
CA GLU A 74 9.82 -3.97 -17.50
C GLU A 74 9.96 -5.40 -18.04
N ARG A 75 10.97 -6.16 -17.60
CA ARG A 75 11.25 -7.52 -18.09
C ARG A 75 10.96 -8.62 -17.06
N CYS A 76 10.61 -8.26 -15.83
CA CYS A 76 10.42 -9.23 -14.76
C CYS A 76 9.19 -8.88 -13.91
N PRO A 77 7.97 -9.19 -14.41
CA PRO A 77 6.77 -9.20 -13.60
C PRO A 77 6.75 -10.46 -12.72
N TYR A 78 6.38 -10.28 -11.45
CA TYR A 78 6.15 -11.33 -10.47
C TYR A 78 4.68 -11.32 -10.06
N LEU A 79 4.00 -12.46 -10.15
CA LEU A 79 2.63 -12.58 -9.63
C LEU A 79 2.69 -13.08 -8.19
N SER A 80 2.14 -12.30 -7.26
CA SER A 80 1.96 -12.69 -5.87
C SER A 80 0.49 -13.00 -5.62
N PHE A 81 0.20 -14.10 -4.94
CA PHE A 81 -1.14 -14.47 -4.54
C PHE A 81 -1.18 -14.89 -3.07
N ARG A 82 -2.32 -14.68 -2.42
CA ARG A 82 -2.64 -15.08 -1.05
C ARG A 82 -4.04 -15.69 -1.02
N GLY A 83 -4.34 -16.46 0.01
CA GLY A 83 -5.69 -16.97 0.20
C GLY A 83 -5.76 -18.32 0.87
N THR A 84 -6.99 -18.78 1.03
CA THR A 84 -7.33 -20.15 1.43
C THR A 84 -7.70 -21.03 0.24
N ASP A 85 -7.78 -20.43 -0.96
CA ASP A 85 -7.98 -21.16 -2.22
C ASP A 85 -6.71 -21.95 -2.58
N THR A 86 -6.81 -23.29 -2.57
CA THR A 86 -5.70 -24.19 -2.91
C THR A 86 -5.69 -24.64 -4.37
N SER A 87 -6.65 -24.21 -5.19
CA SER A 87 -6.80 -24.67 -6.58
C SER A 87 -5.63 -24.29 -7.50
N ILE A 88 -4.80 -23.32 -7.11
CA ILE A 88 -3.60 -22.90 -7.87
C ILE A 88 -2.42 -23.88 -7.68
N ALA A 89 -2.41 -24.67 -6.60
CA ALA A 89 -1.34 -25.60 -6.28
C ALA A 89 -1.57 -27.02 -6.85
N GLU A 90 -2.75 -27.28 -7.42
CA GLU A 90 -3.16 -28.57 -8.01
C GLU A 90 -3.15 -28.52 -9.55
#